data_AF-A0A6A6MST0-F1
#
_entry.id   AF-A0A6A6MST0-F1
#
_cell.length_a   1.000
_cell.length_b   1.000
_cell.length_c   1.000
_cell.angle_alpha   90.00
_cell.angle_beta   90.00
_cell.angle_gamma   90.00
#
_symmetry.space_group_name_H-M   'P 1'
#
loop_
_entity.id
_entity.type
_entity.pdbx_description
1 polymer ?
#
loop_
_entity_poly.entity_id
_entity_poly.type
_entity_poly.pdbx_seq_one_letter_code
_entity_poly.pdbx_strand_id
1 'polypeptide(L)'
;MDTQEIEEKPSEAIPATASQKKQETRDEMLSRHRKEIAELQSKEIELKKAAAKGYSSSSNGNEKSNLDNLVKAIAGVSVTNQPEQSKVSKSAKKKGKRAQQEAERERRIQEEQSNLVSDRMIENDKLKQKLEPLGLTVNEIKPDGHCLYRAIENQLAVLSGVTRLVAERPLVIFSKSTCDMCHSIKTLVRGFGANPTIYELDQIPNGQQIERELQQLGCQNLPAVFIGGECVGGDRQVMSLLLKNQLGPLLKRAGAIWVWND
;
A
#
# COMPACT_ATOMS: atom_id res chain seq x y z
N MET A 1 12.00 -64.19 1.49
CA MET A 1 12.54 -64.82 0.27
C MET A 1 11.40 -64.72 -0.72
N ASP A 2 11.33 -63.74 -1.61
CA ASP A 2 12.42 -63.22 -2.44
C ASP A 2 12.33 -61.70 -2.62
N THR A 3 13.50 -61.08 -2.50
CA THR A 3 13.81 -59.70 -2.85
C THR A 3 14.02 -59.64 -4.36
N GLN A 4 13.33 -58.77 -5.08
CA GLN A 4 13.64 -58.47 -6.48
C GLN A 4 14.29 -57.09 -6.56
N GLU A 5 15.61 -57.10 -6.69
CA GLU A 5 16.44 -56.02 -7.19
C GLU A 5 16.18 -55.84 -8.70
N ILE A 6 16.05 -54.59 -9.15
CA ILE A 6 16.17 -54.24 -10.58
C ILE A 6 17.28 -53.19 -10.65
N GLU A 7 18.43 -53.63 -11.14
CA GLU A 7 19.53 -52.79 -11.62
C GLU A 7 19.08 -52.01 -12.87
N GLU A 8 19.37 -50.70 -12.91
CA GLU A 8 19.48 -49.98 -14.17
C GLU A 8 20.87 -49.35 -14.33
N LYS A 9 21.31 -49.44 -15.58
CA LYS A 9 22.67 -49.48 -16.12
C LYS A 9 23.27 -48.07 -16.32
N PRO A 10 24.60 -47.89 -16.23
CA PRO A 10 25.26 -46.60 -16.42
C PRO A 10 25.49 -46.29 -17.91
N SER A 11 25.17 -45.07 -18.35
CA SER A 11 25.48 -44.59 -19.71
C SER A 11 26.48 -43.43 -19.68
N GLU A 12 27.70 -43.76 -20.08
CA GLU A 12 28.64 -43.05 -20.97
C GLU A 12 28.91 -41.54 -20.80
N ALA A 13 30.21 -41.27 -20.64
CA ALA A 13 30.85 -39.97 -20.65
C ALA A 13 31.04 -39.40 -22.07
N ILE A 14 31.04 -38.07 -22.18
CA ILE A 14 31.57 -37.32 -23.34
C ILE A 14 32.51 -36.22 -22.81
N PRO A 15 33.74 -36.07 -23.35
CA PRO A 15 34.73 -35.11 -22.87
C PRO A 15 34.66 -33.78 -23.64
N ALA A 16 34.83 -32.66 -22.94
CA ALA A 16 35.09 -31.37 -23.57
C ALA A 16 36.05 -30.53 -22.71
N THR A 17 37.23 -30.29 -23.28
CA THR A 17 38.27 -29.39 -22.80
C THR A 17 37.74 -27.95 -22.71
N ALA A 18 37.81 -27.35 -21.52
CA ALA A 18 37.59 -25.93 -21.32
C ALA A 18 38.59 -25.40 -20.28
N SER A 19 39.35 -24.37 -20.65
CA SER A 19 40.30 -23.65 -19.80
C SER A 19 39.68 -23.31 -18.45
N GLN A 20 40.24 -23.91 -17.38
CA GLN A 20 39.85 -23.64 -16.01
C GLN A 20 40.29 -22.23 -15.61
N LYS A 21 39.43 -21.23 -15.86
CA LYS A 21 39.49 -19.97 -15.10
C LYS A 21 39.03 -20.34 -13.69
N LYS A 22 39.97 -20.45 -12.75
CA LYS A 22 39.71 -20.85 -11.36
C LYS A 22 38.50 -20.08 -10.84
N GLN A 23 37.39 -20.78 -10.62
CA GLN A 23 36.17 -20.21 -10.07
C GLN A 23 36.52 -19.67 -8.68
N GLU A 24 36.45 -18.36 -8.52
CA GLU A 24 36.82 -17.71 -7.29
C GLU A 24 35.90 -18.16 -6.17
N THR A 25 36.48 -18.64 -5.08
CA THR A 25 35.70 -19.17 -3.96
C THR A 25 34.96 -18.05 -3.24
N ARG A 26 33.82 -18.39 -2.61
CA ARG A 26 33.01 -17.44 -1.83
C ARG A 26 33.86 -16.69 -0.79
N ASP A 27 34.83 -17.37 -0.18
CA ASP A 27 35.71 -16.79 0.83
C ASP A 27 36.76 -15.84 0.23
N GLU A 28 37.31 -16.14 -0.95
CA GLU A 28 38.19 -15.23 -1.68
C GLU A 28 37.43 -13.94 -2.07
N MET A 29 36.19 -14.06 -2.56
CA MET A 29 35.31 -12.93 -2.87
C MET A 29 34.99 -12.09 -1.62
N LEU A 30 34.61 -12.72 -0.51
CA LEU A 30 34.32 -12.03 0.75
C LEU A 30 35.57 -11.32 1.31
N SER A 31 36.76 -11.91 1.16
CA SER A 31 38.02 -11.30 1.56
C SER A 31 38.34 -10.05 0.76
N ARG A 32 38.07 -10.05 -0.56
CA ARG A 32 38.27 -8.87 -1.42
C ARG A 32 37.30 -7.74 -1.07
N HIS A 33 36.01 -8.04 -0.92
CA HIS A 33 35.03 -7.03 -0.50
C HIS A 33 35.37 -6.41 0.85
N ARG A 34 35.84 -7.21 1.83
CA ARG A 34 36.27 -6.66 3.13
C ARG A 34 37.46 -5.70 2.99
N LYS A 35 38.42 -6.01 2.12
CA LYS A 35 39.58 -5.14 1.85
C LYS A 35 39.17 -3.85 1.14
N GLU A 36 38.30 -3.95 0.14
CA GLU A 36 37.81 -2.80 -0.64
C GLU A 36 36.97 -1.85 0.22
N ILE A 37 36.10 -2.38 1.10
CA ILE A 37 35.35 -1.58 2.07
C ILE A 37 36.29 -0.84 3.03
N ALA A 38 37.31 -1.52 3.55
CA ALA A 38 38.28 -0.89 4.45
C ALA A 38 39.09 0.24 3.76
N GLU A 39 39.44 0.05 2.49
CA GLU A 39 40.16 1.05 1.69
C GLU A 39 39.28 2.28 1.37
N LEU A 40 38.00 2.06 1.09
CA LEU A 40 37.06 3.16 0.86
C LEU A 40 36.81 3.96 2.15
N GLN A 41 36.70 3.29 3.29
CA GLN A 41 36.55 3.93 4.59
C GLN A 41 37.78 4.77 4.98
N SER A 42 39.00 4.29 4.70
CA SER A 42 40.21 5.06 4.98
C SER A 42 40.31 6.31 4.08
N LYS A 43 40.01 6.18 2.79
CA LYS A 43 39.93 7.31 1.83
C LYS A 43 38.87 8.34 2.25
N GLU A 44 37.72 7.88 2.75
CA GLU A 44 36.66 8.78 3.24
C GLU A 44 37.12 9.59 4.47
N ILE A 45 37.82 8.95 5.42
CA ILE A 45 38.39 9.61 6.59
C ILE A 45 39.45 10.65 6.17
N GLU A 46 40.30 10.33 5.19
CA GLU A 46 41.29 11.27 4.66
C GLU A 46 40.64 12.48 3.99
N LEU A 47 39.61 12.28 3.17
CA LEU A 47 38.86 13.36 2.52
C LEU A 47 38.14 14.25 3.54
N LYS A 48 37.52 13.65 4.58
CA LYS A 48 36.89 14.40 5.67
C LYS A 48 37.90 15.20 6.49
N LYS A 49 39.10 14.65 6.73
CA LYS A 49 40.20 15.33 7.43
C LYS A 49 40.78 16.47 6.59
N ALA A 50 40.85 16.31 5.27
CA ALA A 50 41.26 17.36 4.35
C ALA A 50 40.22 18.50 4.30
N ALA A 51 38.93 18.18 4.29
CA ALA A 51 37.85 19.17 4.36
C ALA A 51 37.85 19.97 5.68
N ALA A 52 38.12 19.31 6.81
CA ALA A 52 38.22 19.96 8.12
C ALA A 52 39.40 20.95 8.22
N LYS A 53 40.51 20.69 7.52
CA LYS A 53 41.66 21.61 7.43
C LYS A 53 41.40 22.84 6.54
N GLY A 54 40.33 22.84 5.75
CA GLY A 54 39.93 23.98 4.91
C GLY A 54 39.15 25.07 5.64
N TYR A 55 38.78 24.87 6.91
CA TYR A 55 37.95 25.81 7.67
C TYR A 55 38.70 26.32 8.92
N SER A 56 39.64 27.23 8.69
CA SER A 56 40.10 28.15 9.74
C SER A 56 40.78 29.37 9.12
N SER A 57 39.99 30.35 8.66
CA SER A 57 40.40 31.75 8.44
C SER A 57 39.19 32.70 8.35
N SER A 58 38.93 33.41 9.45
CA SER A 58 38.39 34.77 9.62
C SER A 58 37.02 35.22 9.04
N SER A 59 36.12 35.52 9.98
CA SER A 59 35.13 36.61 9.94
C SER A 59 35.73 37.97 9.56
N ASN A 60 35.03 38.77 8.73
CA ASN A 60 34.55 40.11 9.10
C ASN A 60 33.78 40.82 7.96
N GLY A 61 32.53 41.22 8.27
CA GLY A 61 31.90 42.50 7.92
C GLY A 61 31.62 42.85 6.46
N ASN A 62 30.36 42.71 6.02
CA ASN A 62 29.82 43.55 4.94
C ASN A 62 28.33 43.89 5.16
N GLU A 63 28.04 44.68 6.19
CA GLU A 63 26.76 45.38 6.40
C GLU A 63 26.95 46.91 6.32
N LYS A 64 27.79 47.41 5.39
CA LYS A 64 27.96 48.86 5.18
C LYS A 64 27.26 49.41 3.93
N SER A 65 26.89 48.55 2.98
CA SER A 65 26.33 48.98 1.69
C SER A 65 24.89 49.51 1.76
N ASN A 66 24.12 49.18 2.80
CA ASN A 66 22.72 49.59 2.91
C ASN A 66 22.56 51.00 3.51
N LEU A 67 23.45 51.41 4.42
CA LEU A 67 23.42 52.73 5.05
C LEU A 67 23.89 53.85 4.08
N ASP A 68 24.88 53.57 3.23
CA ASP A 68 25.36 54.51 2.21
C ASP A 68 24.28 54.89 1.18
N ASN A 69 23.34 53.98 0.89
CA ASN A 69 22.24 54.24 -0.05
C ASN A 69 21.12 55.11 0.57
N LEU A 70 20.87 54.97 1.88
CA LEU A 70 19.88 55.78 2.59
C LEU A 70 20.39 57.22 2.82
N VAL A 71 21.68 57.38 3.14
CA VAL A 71 22.32 58.69 3.29
C VAL A 71 22.31 59.48 1.98
N LYS A 72 22.50 58.81 0.84
CA LYS A 72 22.44 59.43 -0.50
C LYS A 72 21.04 59.89 -0.89
N ALA A 73 20.00 59.19 -0.42
CA ALA A 73 18.61 59.55 -0.67
C ALA A 73 18.15 60.76 0.17
N ILE A 74 18.68 60.93 1.39
CA ILE A 74 18.35 62.07 2.26
C ILE A 74 19.05 63.36 1.78
N ALA A 75 20.19 63.26 1.11
CA ALA A 75 21.00 64.40 0.65
C ALA A 75 20.46 65.14 -0.61
N GLY A 76 19.22 64.89 -1.05
CA GLY A 76 18.48 65.80 -1.93
C GLY A 76 19.06 66.14 -3.31
N VAL A 77 20.03 65.37 -3.82
CA VAL A 77 20.55 65.57 -5.19
C VAL A 77 19.57 64.97 -6.18
N SER A 78 18.75 65.83 -6.79
CA SER A 78 17.85 65.48 -7.89
C SER A 78 18.65 64.95 -9.08
N VAL A 79 18.56 63.64 -9.34
CA VAL A 79 18.89 63.06 -10.65
C VAL A 79 17.57 62.68 -11.32
N THR A 80 17.34 63.31 -12.46
CA THR A 80 16.18 63.08 -13.34
C THR A 80 16.06 61.61 -13.71
N ASN A 81 14.91 61.01 -13.41
CA ASN A 81 14.58 59.63 -13.73
C ASN A 81 14.15 59.53 -15.21
N GLN A 82 15.08 59.20 -16.11
CA GLN A 82 14.75 58.53 -17.37
C GLN A 82 14.59 57.03 -17.07
N PRO A 83 13.75 56.28 -17.80
CA PRO A 83 13.61 54.85 -17.59
C PRO A 83 14.93 54.16 -17.98
N GLU A 84 15.75 53.87 -16.98
CA GLU A 84 16.99 53.10 -17.13
C GLU A 84 16.64 51.72 -17.69
N GLN A 85 16.89 51.51 -18.98
CA GLN A 85 17.20 50.19 -19.51
C GLN A 85 18.49 49.74 -18.81
N SER A 86 18.33 49.14 -17.63
CA SER A 86 19.42 48.42 -16.98
C SER A 86 19.84 47.29 -17.93
N LYS A 87 20.87 47.56 -18.74
CA LYS A 87 21.48 46.55 -19.60
C LYS A 87 21.96 45.44 -18.68
N VAL A 88 21.18 44.35 -18.63
CA VAL A 88 21.49 43.14 -17.86
C VAL A 88 22.96 42.83 -18.06
N SER A 89 23.72 42.84 -16.96
CA SER A 89 25.19 42.73 -17.04
C SER A 89 25.59 41.51 -17.86
N LYS A 90 26.71 41.58 -18.60
CA LYS A 90 27.21 40.43 -19.39
C LYS A 90 27.28 39.14 -18.55
N SER A 91 27.52 39.26 -17.24
CA SER A 91 27.52 38.15 -16.27
C SER A 91 26.11 37.59 -16.01
N ALA A 92 25.10 38.46 -15.79
CA ALA A 92 23.72 38.04 -15.59
C ALA A 92 23.11 37.41 -16.85
N LYS A 93 23.44 37.93 -18.05
CA LYS A 93 23.01 37.35 -19.34
C LYS A 93 23.64 35.97 -19.59
N LYS A 94 24.89 35.76 -19.16
CA LYS A 94 25.58 34.45 -19.22
C LYS A 94 24.99 33.44 -18.22
N LYS A 95 24.62 33.86 -17.00
CA LYS A 95 23.94 33.01 -16.01
C LYS A 95 22.53 32.63 -16.45
N GLY A 96 21.73 33.56 -16.98
CA GLY A 96 20.39 33.27 -17.50
C GLY A 96 20.38 32.30 -18.67
N LYS A 97 21.31 32.44 -19.62
CA LYS A 97 21.46 31.49 -20.74
C LYS A 97 21.87 30.09 -20.27
N ARG A 98 22.68 29.99 -19.21
CA ARG A 98 23.09 28.71 -18.61
C ARG A 98 21.92 28.03 -17.88
N ALA A 99 21.12 28.80 -17.14
CA ALA A 99 19.91 28.30 -16.46
C ALA A 99 18.84 27.81 -17.45
N GLN A 100 18.64 28.50 -18.57
CA GLN A 100 17.72 28.06 -19.63
C GLN A 100 18.17 26.76 -20.30
N GLN A 101 19.47 26.60 -20.55
CA GLN A 101 20.03 25.35 -21.11
C GLN A 101 19.96 24.18 -20.13
N GLU A 102 20.13 24.44 -18.83
CA GLU A 102 20.00 23.42 -17.78
C GLU A 102 18.54 22.99 -17.59
N ALA A 103 17.60 23.94 -17.54
CA ALA A 103 16.17 23.65 -17.49
C ALA A 103 15.68 22.89 -18.74
N GLU A 104 16.18 23.22 -19.94
CA GLU A 104 15.83 22.47 -21.16
C GLU A 104 16.43 21.06 -21.16
N ARG A 105 17.65 20.89 -20.65
CA ARG A 105 18.25 19.56 -20.48
C ARG A 105 17.45 18.72 -19.49
N GLU A 106 17.09 19.29 -18.34
CA GLU A 106 16.25 18.61 -17.35
C GLU A 106 14.88 18.24 -17.94
N ARG A 107 14.29 19.11 -18.78
CA ARG A 107 13.03 18.80 -19.47
C ARG A 107 13.15 17.61 -20.42
N ARG A 108 14.24 17.52 -21.19
CA ARG A 108 14.50 16.36 -22.08
C ARG A 108 14.70 15.07 -21.29
N ILE A 109 15.45 15.13 -20.18
CA ILE A 109 15.64 13.98 -19.30
C ILE A 109 14.30 13.55 -18.69
N GLN A 110 13.46 14.49 -18.25
CA GLN A 110 12.14 14.21 -17.69
C GLN A 110 11.20 13.56 -18.71
N GLU A 111 11.20 14.04 -19.96
CA GLU A 111 10.38 13.49 -21.04
C GLU A 111 10.84 12.08 -21.44
N GLU A 112 12.15 11.87 -21.56
CA GLU A 112 12.74 10.53 -21.74
C GLU A 112 12.34 9.59 -20.59
N GLN A 113 12.39 10.05 -19.34
CA GLN A 113 11.94 9.28 -18.18
C GLN A 113 10.44 8.96 -18.22
N SER A 114 9.60 9.85 -18.74
CA SER A 114 8.16 9.59 -18.88
C SER A 114 7.82 8.62 -20.02
N ASN A 115 8.66 8.54 -21.04
CA ASN A 115 8.50 7.60 -22.15
C ASN A 115 9.02 6.19 -21.84
N LEU A 116 9.78 6.02 -20.75
CA LEU A 116 10.21 4.70 -20.29
C LEU A 116 9.04 3.96 -19.63
N VAL A 117 8.35 3.14 -20.41
CA VAL A 117 7.40 2.16 -19.86
C VAL A 117 8.21 1.04 -19.19
N SER A 118 7.98 0.82 -17.90
CA SER A 118 8.62 -0.27 -17.16
C SER A 118 8.00 -1.62 -17.50
N ASP A 119 8.81 -2.64 -17.74
CA ASP A 119 8.37 -4.03 -17.96
C ASP A 119 7.42 -4.53 -16.87
N ARG A 120 7.67 -4.13 -15.61
CA ARG A 120 6.84 -4.45 -14.45
C ARG A 120 5.43 -3.87 -14.55
N MET A 121 5.28 -2.72 -15.19
CA MET A 121 3.97 -2.07 -15.38
C MET A 121 3.16 -2.83 -16.42
N ILE A 122 3.79 -3.23 -17.52
CA ILE A 122 3.18 -4.09 -18.56
C ILE A 122 2.75 -5.44 -17.97
N GLU A 123 3.58 -6.04 -17.12
CA GLU A 123 3.25 -7.30 -16.44
C GLU A 123 2.04 -7.13 -15.51
N ASN A 124 2.03 -6.09 -14.67
CA ASN A 124 0.91 -5.82 -13.77
C ASN A 124 -0.39 -5.58 -14.52
N ASP A 125 -0.36 -4.86 -15.64
CA ASP A 125 -1.55 -4.59 -16.45
C ASP A 125 -2.08 -5.87 -17.09
N LYS A 126 -1.19 -6.73 -17.61
CA LYS A 126 -1.55 -8.08 -18.09
C LYS A 126 -2.13 -8.95 -16.97
N LEU A 127 -1.59 -8.84 -15.75
CA LEU A 127 -2.06 -9.60 -14.60
C LEU A 127 -3.48 -9.15 -14.21
N LYS A 128 -3.71 -7.83 -14.14
CA LYS A 128 -5.03 -7.25 -13.84
C LYS A 128 -6.09 -7.68 -14.86
N GLN A 129 -5.74 -7.65 -16.15
CA GLN A 129 -6.66 -8.05 -17.23
C GLN A 129 -7.11 -9.52 -17.09
N LYS A 130 -6.24 -10.41 -16.58
CA LYS A 130 -6.58 -11.82 -16.34
C LYS A 130 -7.37 -12.04 -15.04
N LEU A 131 -7.19 -11.20 -14.04
CA LEU A 131 -7.80 -11.34 -12.72
C LEU A 131 -9.21 -10.72 -12.64
N GLU A 132 -9.48 -9.69 -13.44
CA GLU A 132 -10.81 -9.05 -13.53
C GLU A 132 -11.97 -10.04 -13.73
N PRO A 133 -11.94 -10.99 -14.71
CA PRO A 133 -13.04 -11.94 -14.90
C PRO A 133 -13.21 -12.93 -13.73
N LEU A 134 -12.19 -13.07 -12.89
CA LEU A 134 -12.22 -13.93 -11.71
C LEU A 134 -12.65 -13.16 -10.45
N GLY A 135 -12.91 -11.86 -10.55
CA GLY A 135 -13.26 -11.00 -9.42
C GLY A 135 -12.12 -10.85 -8.40
N LEU A 136 -10.87 -11.06 -8.81
CA LEU A 136 -9.69 -10.98 -7.95
C LEU A 136 -8.95 -9.66 -8.18
N THR A 137 -8.47 -9.05 -7.11
CA THR A 137 -7.70 -7.78 -7.15
C THR A 137 -6.26 -7.98 -6.72
N VAL A 138 -5.35 -7.28 -7.40
CA VAL A 138 -3.93 -7.26 -7.03
C VAL A 138 -3.71 -6.22 -5.94
N ASN A 139 -3.27 -6.67 -4.76
CA ASN A 139 -2.87 -5.80 -3.65
C ASN A 139 -1.35 -5.77 -3.51
N GLU A 140 -0.76 -4.58 -3.51
CA GLU A 140 0.66 -4.43 -3.20
C GLU A 140 0.92 -4.52 -1.70
N ILE A 141 1.83 -5.41 -1.31
CA ILE A 141 2.30 -5.58 0.05
C ILE A 141 3.72 -5.04 0.11
N LYS A 142 3.97 -4.15 1.07
CA LYS A 142 5.29 -3.55 1.23
C LYS A 142 6.34 -4.64 1.48
N PRO A 143 7.50 -4.58 0.83
CA PRO A 143 8.61 -5.49 1.08
C PRO A 143 9.30 -5.09 2.40
N ASP A 144 8.68 -5.43 3.52
CA ASP A 144 9.24 -5.31 4.85
C ASP A 144 9.45 -6.71 5.46
N GLY A 145 10.11 -6.80 6.63
CA GLY A 145 10.27 -8.07 7.35
C GLY A 145 8.95 -8.71 7.82
N HIS A 146 7.82 -8.00 7.66
CA HIS A 146 6.48 -8.46 8.01
C HIS A 146 5.62 -8.81 6.78
N CYS A 147 6.18 -8.80 5.57
CA CYS A 147 5.41 -8.98 4.34
C CYS A 147 4.63 -10.30 4.30
N LEU A 148 5.20 -11.37 4.89
CA LEU A 148 4.54 -12.67 5.05
C LEU A 148 3.24 -12.55 5.87
N TYR A 149 3.30 -11.87 7.01
CA TYR A 149 2.13 -11.69 7.89
C TYR A 149 1.09 -10.77 7.26
N ARG A 150 1.54 -9.68 6.63
CA ARG A 150 0.65 -8.75 5.92
C ARG A 150 -0.07 -9.40 4.74
N ALA A 151 0.58 -10.36 4.07
CA ALA A 151 -0.04 -11.15 3.00
C ALA A 151 -1.14 -12.06 3.53
N ILE A 152 -0.86 -12.75 4.63
CA ILE A 152 -1.84 -13.61 5.29
C ILE A 152 -3.01 -12.77 5.82
N GLU A 153 -2.75 -11.64 6.48
CA GLU A 153 -3.81 -10.71 6.92
C GLU A 153 -4.68 -10.23 5.75
N ASN A 154 -4.07 -9.86 4.63
CA ASN A 154 -4.82 -9.42 3.45
C ASN A 154 -5.71 -10.54 2.90
N GLN A 155 -5.19 -11.77 2.78
CA GLN A 155 -5.99 -12.93 2.37
C GLN A 155 -7.11 -13.23 3.36
N LEU A 156 -6.83 -13.21 4.67
CA LEU A 156 -7.82 -13.43 5.72
C LEU A 156 -8.90 -12.34 5.73
N ALA A 157 -8.56 -11.09 5.42
CA ALA A 157 -9.54 -10.02 5.29
C ALA A 157 -10.55 -10.30 4.17
N VAL A 158 -10.07 -10.79 3.02
CA VAL A 158 -10.93 -11.20 1.89
C VAL A 158 -11.78 -12.43 2.25
N LEU A 159 -11.24 -13.35 3.05
CA LEU A 159 -11.92 -14.58 3.47
C LEU A 159 -12.86 -14.40 4.67
N SER A 160 -12.75 -13.33 5.44
CA SER A 160 -13.56 -13.13 6.67
C SER A 160 -14.52 -11.94 6.60
N GLY A 161 -14.65 -11.33 5.42
CA GLY A 161 -15.53 -10.19 5.22
C GLY A 161 -17.01 -10.55 5.39
N VAL A 162 -17.78 -9.58 5.90
CA VAL A 162 -19.24 -9.67 6.08
C VAL A 162 -19.92 -10.24 4.83
N THR A 163 -19.52 -9.75 3.66
CA THR A 163 -20.10 -10.14 2.36
C THR A 163 -20.07 -11.66 2.14
N ARG A 164 -18.98 -12.34 2.52
CA ARG A 164 -18.88 -13.80 2.36
C ARG A 164 -19.73 -14.53 3.40
N LEU A 165 -19.70 -14.06 4.65
CA LEU A 165 -20.46 -14.66 5.75
C LEU A 165 -21.96 -14.65 5.46
N VAL A 166 -22.46 -13.62 4.77
CA VAL A 166 -23.88 -13.46 4.42
C VAL A 166 -24.26 -14.13 3.09
N ALA A 167 -23.31 -14.29 2.16
CA ALA A 167 -23.59 -14.93 0.85
C ALA A 167 -23.87 -16.44 0.97
N GLU A 168 -23.22 -17.12 1.90
CA GLU A 168 -23.34 -18.58 2.07
C GLU A 168 -24.60 -19.01 2.84
N ARG A 169 -25.34 -18.07 3.45
CA ARG A 169 -26.35 -18.36 4.46
C ARG A 169 -27.63 -17.57 4.23
N PRO A 170 -28.82 -18.22 4.30
CA PRO A 170 -30.08 -17.54 4.03
C PRO A 170 -30.44 -16.49 5.10
N LEU A 171 -29.91 -16.64 6.31
CA LEU A 171 -30.16 -15.74 7.43
C LEU A 171 -28.95 -15.66 8.37
N VAL A 172 -28.43 -14.45 8.54
CA VAL A 172 -27.27 -14.16 9.40
C VAL A 172 -27.61 -13.00 10.34
N ILE A 173 -27.20 -13.13 11.60
CA ILE A 173 -27.36 -12.10 12.63
C ILE A 173 -26.01 -11.83 13.26
N PHE A 174 -25.50 -10.60 13.11
CA PHE A 174 -24.37 -10.13 13.89
C PHE A 174 -24.88 -9.49 15.18
N SER A 175 -24.27 -9.88 16.30
CA SER A 175 -24.74 -9.58 17.65
C SER A 175 -23.57 -9.29 18.58
N LYS A 176 -23.87 -8.78 19.78
CA LYS A 176 -22.96 -8.80 20.94
C LYS A 176 -23.64 -9.54 22.09
N SER A 177 -22.87 -10.27 22.89
CA SER A 177 -23.44 -11.04 24.01
C SER A 177 -24.03 -10.15 25.12
N THR A 178 -23.61 -8.89 25.20
CA THR A 178 -24.10 -7.89 26.17
C THR A 178 -25.30 -7.07 25.69
N CYS A 179 -25.93 -7.43 24.57
CA CYS A 179 -26.98 -6.66 23.91
C CYS A 179 -28.36 -7.34 24.07
N ASP A 180 -29.24 -6.76 24.90
CA ASP A 180 -30.59 -7.28 25.14
C ASP A 180 -31.48 -7.29 23.89
N MET A 181 -31.38 -6.24 23.06
CA MET A 181 -32.13 -6.17 21.80
C MET A 181 -31.72 -7.28 20.84
N CYS A 182 -30.45 -7.69 20.88
CA CYS A 182 -29.93 -8.80 20.09
C CYS A 182 -30.56 -10.13 20.51
N HIS A 183 -30.77 -10.36 21.81
CA HIS A 183 -31.51 -11.53 22.30
C HIS A 183 -32.97 -11.53 21.82
N SER A 184 -33.63 -10.37 21.86
CA SER A 184 -35.02 -10.22 21.40
C SER A 184 -35.18 -10.61 19.93
N ILE A 185 -34.29 -10.13 19.06
CA ILE A 185 -34.31 -10.45 17.63
C ILE A 185 -33.96 -11.91 17.34
N LYS A 186 -32.97 -12.51 18.04
CA LYS A 186 -32.66 -13.93 17.92
C LYS A 186 -33.87 -14.81 18.25
N THR A 187 -34.55 -14.50 19.35
CA THR A 187 -35.75 -15.24 19.77
C THR A 187 -36.90 -15.05 18.80
N LEU A 188 -37.14 -13.81 18.34
CA LEU A 188 -38.18 -13.49 17.36
C LEU A 188 -38.02 -14.33 16.10
N VAL A 189 -36.83 -14.31 15.51
CA VAL A 189 -36.52 -15.01 14.26
C VAL A 189 -36.61 -16.52 14.42
N ARG A 190 -36.14 -17.07 15.54
CA ARG A 190 -36.33 -18.50 15.88
C ARG A 190 -37.80 -18.86 16.04
N GLY A 191 -38.62 -17.94 16.56
CA GLY A 191 -40.07 -18.10 16.67
C GLY A 191 -40.79 -18.24 15.32
N PHE A 192 -40.21 -17.72 14.24
CA PHE A 192 -40.68 -17.96 12.87
C PHE A 192 -40.31 -19.35 12.31
N GLY A 193 -39.57 -20.17 13.08
CA GLY A 193 -39.02 -21.44 12.62
C GLY A 193 -37.75 -21.28 11.78
N ALA A 194 -37.13 -20.09 11.78
CA ALA A 194 -35.88 -19.86 11.06
C ALA A 194 -34.69 -20.34 11.87
N ASN A 195 -33.63 -20.78 11.17
CA ASN A 195 -32.35 -21.11 11.77
C ASN A 195 -31.29 -20.06 11.40
N PRO A 196 -31.18 -18.95 12.16
CA PRO A 196 -30.20 -17.92 11.90
C PRO A 196 -28.79 -18.38 12.27
N THR A 197 -27.80 -18.05 11.44
CA THR A 197 -26.40 -18.10 11.88
C THR A 197 -26.08 -16.86 12.67
N ILE A 198 -25.56 -17.02 13.88
CA ILE A 198 -25.29 -15.91 14.80
C ILE A 198 -23.78 -15.75 14.93
N TYR A 199 -23.29 -14.53 14.73
CA TYR A 199 -21.91 -14.14 14.99
C TYR A 199 -21.87 -13.16 16.16
N GLU A 200 -21.39 -13.60 17.33
CA GLU A 200 -21.17 -12.73 18.49
C GLU A 200 -19.83 -11.99 18.34
N LEU A 201 -19.90 -10.72 17.94
CA LEU A 201 -18.73 -9.90 17.58
C LEU A 201 -17.78 -9.67 18.76
N ASP A 202 -18.26 -9.74 19.99
CA ASP A 202 -17.46 -9.62 21.20
C ASP A 202 -16.69 -10.90 21.57
N GLN A 203 -17.05 -12.04 20.97
CA GLN A 203 -16.45 -13.35 21.27
C GLN A 203 -15.53 -13.84 20.15
N ILE A 204 -15.59 -13.25 18.96
CA ILE A 204 -14.74 -13.60 17.82
C ILE A 204 -13.53 -12.65 17.72
N PRO A 205 -12.32 -13.16 17.42
CA PRO A 205 -11.09 -12.36 17.41
C PRO A 205 -11.09 -11.26 16.35
N ASN A 206 -11.81 -11.45 15.24
CA ASN A 206 -11.95 -10.48 14.16
C ASN A 206 -13.21 -9.60 14.26
N GLY A 207 -13.92 -9.62 15.39
CA GLY A 207 -15.23 -9.00 15.52
C GLY A 207 -15.23 -7.49 15.33
N GLN A 208 -14.19 -6.78 15.80
CA GLN A 208 -14.05 -5.33 15.55
C GLN A 208 -13.84 -4.98 14.07
N GLN A 209 -13.21 -5.88 13.30
CA GLN A 209 -13.05 -5.67 11.87
C GLN A 209 -14.38 -5.85 11.14
N ILE A 210 -15.11 -6.91 11.49
CA ILE A 210 -16.47 -7.17 10.98
C ILE A 210 -17.40 -6.00 11.34
N GLU A 211 -17.35 -5.47 12.55
CA GLU A 211 -18.16 -4.33 12.97
C GLU A 211 -17.89 -3.07 12.13
N ARG A 212 -16.62 -2.79 11.80
CA ARG A 212 -16.27 -1.68 10.90
C ARG A 212 -16.76 -1.90 9.47
N GLU A 213 -16.72 -3.12 8.97
CA GLU A 213 -17.24 -3.46 7.64
C GLU A 213 -18.77 -3.34 7.60
N LEU A 214 -19.47 -3.80 8.64
CA LEU A 214 -20.91 -3.60 8.80
C LEU A 214 -21.29 -2.11 8.74
N GLN A 215 -20.50 -1.24 9.36
CA GLN A 215 -20.71 0.20 9.29
C GLN A 215 -20.54 0.75 7.86
N GLN A 216 -19.55 0.28 7.10
CA GLN A 216 -19.33 0.67 5.71
C GLN A 216 -20.45 0.19 4.79
N LEU A 217 -21.04 -0.97 5.08
CA LEU A 217 -22.19 -1.52 4.36
C LEU A 217 -23.54 -0.86 4.75
N GLY A 218 -23.54 0.10 5.68
CA GLY A 218 -24.74 0.80 6.15
C GLY A 218 -25.50 0.12 7.29
N CYS A 219 -24.97 -0.98 7.83
CA CYS A 219 -25.56 -1.79 8.90
C CYS A 219 -24.91 -1.42 10.25
N GLN A 220 -25.08 -0.18 10.69
CA GLN A 220 -24.29 0.38 11.79
C GLN A 220 -24.70 -0.11 13.19
N ASN A 221 -25.96 -0.50 13.36
CA ASN A 221 -26.52 -0.84 14.68
C ASN A 221 -26.65 -2.36 14.84
N LEU A 222 -26.23 -2.85 16.00
CA LEU A 222 -26.48 -4.22 16.40
C LEU A 222 -27.85 -4.34 17.08
N PRO A 223 -28.60 -5.44 16.85
CA PRO A 223 -28.25 -6.57 15.99
C PRO A 223 -28.32 -6.21 14.51
N ALA A 224 -27.28 -6.53 13.73
CA ALA A 224 -27.30 -6.34 12.28
C ALA A 224 -27.80 -7.62 11.62
N VAL A 225 -28.98 -7.56 11.01
CA VAL A 225 -29.66 -8.71 10.41
C VAL A 225 -29.55 -8.70 8.90
N PHE A 226 -29.13 -9.84 8.35
CA PHE A 226 -29.04 -10.09 6.92
C PHE A 226 -29.96 -11.24 6.52
N ILE A 227 -30.78 -11.01 5.48
CA ILE A 227 -31.70 -12.00 4.92
C ILE A 227 -31.38 -12.14 3.43
N GLY A 228 -31.05 -13.35 2.98
CA GLY A 228 -30.73 -13.60 1.57
C GLY A 228 -29.49 -12.83 1.07
N GLY A 229 -28.52 -12.58 1.95
CA GLY A 229 -27.32 -11.80 1.62
C GLY A 229 -27.48 -10.27 1.71
N GLU A 230 -28.70 -9.75 1.86
CA GLU A 230 -28.97 -8.32 1.94
C GLU A 230 -29.11 -7.82 3.38
N CYS A 231 -28.62 -6.62 3.65
CA CYS A 231 -28.77 -5.98 4.95
C CYS A 231 -30.18 -5.45 5.16
N VAL A 232 -30.91 -6.04 6.10
CA VAL A 232 -32.27 -5.65 6.47
C VAL A 232 -32.25 -4.54 7.53
N GLY A 233 -31.23 -4.53 8.38
CA GLY A 233 -30.95 -3.49 9.35
C GLY A 233 -30.97 -3.98 10.79
N GLY A 234 -31.29 -3.04 11.69
CA GLY A 234 -31.29 -3.22 13.14
C GLY A 234 -32.58 -3.80 13.71
N ASP A 235 -32.68 -3.77 15.03
CA ASP A 235 -33.89 -4.11 15.79
C ASP A 235 -35.13 -3.35 15.29
N ARG A 236 -35.04 -2.02 15.10
CA ARG A 236 -36.17 -1.19 14.67
C ARG A 236 -36.68 -1.55 13.28
N GLN A 237 -35.77 -1.83 12.34
CA GLN A 237 -36.13 -2.19 10.97
C GLN A 237 -36.79 -3.57 10.94
N VAL A 238 -36.25 -4.54 11.67
CA VAL A 238 -36.84 -5.88 11.77
C VAL A 238 -38.22 -5.83 12.43
N MET A 239 -38.38 -5.05 13.51
CA MET A 239 -39.69 -4.85 14.14
C MET A 239 -40.69 -4.14 13.21
N SER A 240 -40.23 -3.17 12.42
CA SER A 240 -41.10 -2.51 11.42
C SER A 240 -41.59 -3.52 10.37
N LEU A 241 -40.74 -4.43 9.91
CA LEU A 241 -41.11 -5.48 8.95
C LEU A 241 -42.06 -6.51 9.56
N LEU A 242 -41.89 -6.81 10.85
CA LEU A 242 -42.81 -7.66 11.59
C LEU A 242 -44.21 -7.04 11.64
N LEU A 243 -44.32 -5.76 12.04
CA LEU A 243 -45.60 -5.05 12.13
C LEU A 243 -46.27 -4.88 10.76
N LYS A 244 -45.48 -4.81 9.68
CA LYS A 244 -45.97 -4.76 8.30
C LYS A 244 -46.32 -6.14 7.73
N ASN A 245 -46.16 -7.23 8.49
CA ASN A 245 -46.31 -8.62 8.03
C ASN A 245 -45.43 -8.98 6.82
N GLN A 246 -44.29 -8.29 6.65
CA GLN A 246 -43.36 -8.53 5.53
C GLN A 246 -42.19 -9.44 5.89
N LEU A 247 -41.92 -9.63 7.19
CA LEU A 247 -40.78 -10.43 7.66
C LEU A 247 -40.90 -11.92 7.28
N GLY A 248 -42.06 -12.54 7.49
CA GLY A 248 -42.30 -13.94 7.12
C GLY A 248 -42.11 -14.21 5.62
N PRO A 249 -42.75 -13.44 4.72
CA PRO A 249 -42.52 -13.54 3.28
C PRO A 249 -41.06 -13.36 2.87
N LEU A 250 -40.32 -12.44 3.50
CA LEU A 250 -38.89 -12.23 3.26
C LEU A 250 -38.07 -13.47 3.64
N LEU A 251 -38.30 -14.02 4.83
CA LEU A 251 -37.62 -15.23 5.30
C LEU A 251 -37.92 -16.43 4.40
N LYS A 252 -39.17 -16.56 3.90
CA LYS A 252 -39.55 -17.62 2.97
C LYS A 252 -38.84 -17.48 1.62
N ARG A 253 -38.80 -16.26 1.04
CA ARG A 253 -38.10 -16.00 -0.23
C ARG A 253 -36.60 -16.27 -0.14
N ALA A 254 -35.99 -15.95 1.00
CA ALA A 254 -34.58 -16.24 1.23
C ALA A 254 -34.28 -17.71 1.55
N GLY A 255 -35.29 -18.58 1.68
CA GLY A 255 -35.11 -19.98 2.07
C GLY A 255 -34.74 -20.17 3.54
N ALA A 256 -34.94 -19.15 4.38
CA ALA A 256 -34.63 -19.20 5.81
C ALA A 256 -35.70 -19.95 6.63
N ILE A 257 -36.93 -20.02 6.11
CA ILE A 257 -38.04 -20.80 6.68
C ILE A 257 -38.72 -21.62 5.60
N TRP A 258 -39.19 -22.80 5.97
CA TRP A 258 -39.97 -23.68 5.12
C TRP A 258 -41.40 -23.73 5.63
N VAL A 259 -42.36 -23.44 4.77
CA VAL A 259 -43.78 -23.65 5.05
C VAL A 259 -44.18 -24.86 4.24
N TRP A 260 -44.54 -25.96 4.91
CA TRP A 260 -45.25 -27.06 4.27
C TRP A 260 -46.58 -26.50 3.78
N ASN A 261 -46.69 -26.27 2.48
CA ASN A 261 -48.00 -26.10 1.86
C ASN A 261 -48.52 -27.52 1.59
N ASP A 262 -49.60 -27.90 2.27
CA ASP A 262 -50.53 -28.96 1.83
C ASP A 262 -51.33 -28.50 0.61
#